data_AF-A0A6A6R979-F1
#
_entry.id   AF-A0A6A6R979-F1
#
_cell.length_a   1.000
_cell.length_b   1.000
_cell.length_c   1.000
_cell.angle_alpha   90.00
_cell.angle_beta   90.00
_cell.angle_gamma   90.00
#
_symmetry.space_group_name_H-M   'P 1'
#
loop_
_entity.id
_entity.type
_entity.pdbx_description
1 polymer ?
#
loop_
_entity_poly.entity_id
_entity_poly.type
_entity_poly.pdbx_seq_one_letter_code
_entity_poly.pdbx_strand_id
1 'polypeptide(L)'
;MHHYVQELASWFDVLDPAQHFARVVPHRAAQCVPLQQAIFALSARHLSRISDMNPYISDQYFKRCIDVLMPVINETQAIIEEDILCAMVCLRLLEELDVPLSGCDNQRHLKGIQVLVNAQARSAATAGGLFQAAF
;
A
#
# COMPACT_ATOMS: atom_id res chain seq x y z
N MET A 1 9.61 6.52 -8.89
CA MET A 1 10.52 5.51 -8.32
C MET A 1 11.63 6.14 -7.50
N HIS A 2 12.44 7.05 -8.05
CA HIS A 2 13.52 7.71 -7.29
C HIS A 2 13.05 8.30 -5.95
N HIS A 3 11.98 9.12 -5.98
CA HIS A 3 11.39 9.71 -4.76
C HIS A 3 11.00 8.67 -3.70
N TYR A 4 10.42 7.54 -4.12
CA TYR A 4 10.06 6.46 -3.21
C TYR A 4 11.28 5.89 -2.49
N VAL A 5 12.33 5.54 -3.23
CA VAL A 5 13.54 4.91 -2.67
C VAL A 5 14.28 5.86 -1.73
N GLN A 6 14.35 7.16 -2.06
CA GLN A 6 15.09 8.14 -1.26
C GLN A 6 14.33 8.57 0.00
N GLU A 7 13.02 8.79 -0.10
CA GLU A 7 12.27 9.50 0.95
C GLU A 7 11.27 8.62 1.70
N LEU A 8 10.68 7.62 1.02
CA LEU A 8 9.49 6.93 1.54
C LEU A 8 9.76 5.48 1.97
N ALA A 9 10.69 4.79 1.30
CA ALA A 9 10.98 3.39 1.60
C ALA A 9 11.45 3.19 3.05
N SER A 10 12.24 4.13 3.57
CA SER A 10 12.73 4.12 4.95
C SER A 10 11.62 4.17 5.99
N TRP A 11 10.43 4.70 5.66
CA TRP A 11 9.29 4.75 6.57
C TRP A 11 8.70 3.37 6.83
N PHE A 12 8.86 2.44 5.89
CA PHE A 12 8.42 1.05 6.03
C PHE A 12 9.49 0.18 6.69
N ASP A 13 10.77 0.49 6.48
CA ASP A 13 11.90 -0.35 6.89
C ASP A 13 12.38 -0.10 8.33
N VAL A 14 11.64 0.65 9.15
CA VAL A 14 12.07 1.05 10.52
C VAL A 14 12.41 -0.15 11.41
N LEU A 15 11.68 -1.27 11.24
CA LEU A 15 11.89 -2.51 11.98
C LEU A 15 12.44 -3.65 11.09
N ASP A 16 12.85 -3.32 9.87
CA ASP A 16 13.36 -4.29 8.90
C ASP A 16 14.84 -4.03 8.61
N PRO A 17 15.77 -4.75 9.27
CA PRO A 17 17.20 -4.55 9.07
C PRO A 17 17.66 -4.90 7.65
N ALA A 18 16.89 -5.71 6.92
CA ALA A 18 17.19 -6.05 5.53
C ALA A 18 16.67 -5.02 4.52
N GLN A 19 15.88 -4.05 4.98
CA GLN A 19 15.36 -2.93 4.20
C GLN A 19 14.63 -3.37 2.92
N HIS A 20 13.68 -4.29 3.07
CA HIS A 20 13.00 -4.90 1.92
C HIS A 20 12.21 -3.87 1.11
N PHE A 21 11.61 -2.85 1.74
CA PHE A 21 10.90 -1.80 1.02
C PHE A 21 11.84 -0.88 0.23
N ALA A 22 13.06 -0.65 0.70
CA ALA A 22 14.06 0.12 -0.05
C ALA A 22 14.77 -0.71 -1.13
N ARG A 23 15.01 -2.00 -0.88
CA ARG A 23 15.90 -2.82 -1.72
C ARG A 23 15.18 -3.81 -2.62
N VAL A 24 14.08 -4.41 -2.18
CA VAL A 24 13.42 -5.51 -2.90
C VAL A 24 12.17 -5.02 -3.62
N VAL A 25 11.32 -4.27 -2.92
CA VAL A 25 10.03 -3.77 -3.43
C VAL A 25 10.16 -2.96 -4.74
N PRO A 26 11.13 -2.05 -4.92
CA PRO A 26 11.28 -1.31 -6.18
C PRO A 26 11.57 -2.20 -7.39
N HIS A 27 12.33 -3.28 -7.17
CA HIS A 27 12.66 -4.24 -8.23
C HIS A 27 11.44 -5.08 -8.59
N ARG A 28 10.69 -5.56 -7.59
CA ARG A 28 9.45 -6.31 -7.83
C ARG A 28 8.36 -5.46 -8.50
N ALA A 29 8.30 -4.17 -8.16
CA ALA A 29 7.43 -3.20 -8.82
C ALA A 29 7.72 -3.02 -10.32
N ALA A 30 8.88 -3.44 -10.83
CA ALA A 30 9.11 -3.47 -12.28
C ALA A 30 8.31 -4.56 -12.99
N GLN A 31 7.91 -5.62 -12.28
CA GLN A 31 7.19 -6.78 -12.81
C GLN A 31 5.73 -6.85 -12.34
N CYS A 32 5.36 -6.14 -11.27
CA CYS A 32 4.01 -6.11 -10.73
C CYS A 32 3.35 -4.73 -10.92
N VAL A 33 2.38 -4.64 -11.85
CA VAL A 33 1.70 -3.39 -12.19
C VAL A 33 0.98 -2.76 -10.98
N PRO A 34 0.14 -3.49 -10.21
CA PRO A 34 -0.51 -2.91 -9.02
C PRO A 34 0.47 -2.29 -8.03
N LEU A 35 1.56 -3.00 -7.71
CA LEU A 35 2.60 -2.52 -6.82
C LEU A 35 3.27 -1.26 -7.35
N GLN A 36 3.60 -1.23 -8.64
CA GLN A 36 4.15 -0.05 -9.29
C GLN A 36 3.24 1.16 -9.19
N GLN A 37 1.96 0.99 -9.51
CA GLN A 37 0.97 2.06 -9.46
C GLN A 37 0.77 2.56 -8.03
N ALA A 38 0.74 1.67 -7.03
CA ALA A 38 0.66 2.06 -5.62
C ALA A 38 1.88 2.90 -5.18
N ILE A 39 3.10 2.50 -5.54
CA ILE A 39 4.33 3.25 -5.25
C ILE A 39 4.29 4.64 -5.90
N PHE A 40 3.84 4.73 -7.15
CA PHE A 40 3.74 6.01 -7.86
C PHE A 40 2.63 6.90 -7.29
N ALA A 41 1.48 6.34 -6.93
CA ALA A 41 0.41 7.06 -6.26
C ALA A 41 0.91 7.67 -4.94
N LEU A 42 1.60 6.89 -4.12
CA LEU A 42 2.15 7.31 -2.83
C LEU A 42 3.23 8.39 -3.02
N SER A 43 4.16 8.17 -3.96
CA SER A 43 5.22 9.14 -4.27
C SER A 43 4.64 10.47 -4.73
N ALA A 44 3.68 10.45 -5.66
CA ALA A 44 3.03 11.65 -6.16
C ALA A 44 2.23 12.37 -5.06
N ARG A 45 1.58 11.61 -4.15
CA ARG A 45 0.87 12.18 -3.00
C ARG A 45 1.79 12.91 -2.05
N HIS A 46 2.92 12.28 -1.72
CA HIS A 46 3.91 12.90 -0.85
C HIS A 46 4.50 14.14 -1.51
N LEU A 47 4.90 14.04 -2.78
CA LEU A 47 5.43 15.18 -3.53
C LEU A 47 4.46 16.35 -3.60
N SER A 48 3.15 16.12 -3.81
CA SER A 48 2.16 17.21 -3.83
C SER A 48 1.99 17.93 -2.49
N ARG A 49 2.55 17.40 -1.40
CA ARG A 49 2.54 18.05 -0.08
C ARG A 49 3.78 18.88 0.20
N ILE A 50 4.90 18.52 -0.41
CA ILE A 50 6.21 19.15 -0.16
C ILE A 50 6.72 19.96 -1.36
N SER A 51 5.98 19.97 -2.47
CA SER A 51 6.32 20.66 -3.72
C SER A 51 5.04 21.02 -4.49
N ASP A 52 5.17 21.82 -5.55
CA ASP A 52 4.06 22.28 -6.41
C ASP A 52 3.52 21.20 -7.37
N MET A 53 3.70 19.93 -7.04
CA MET A 53 3.20 18.80 -7.84
C MET A 53 1.67 18.72 -7.77
N ASN A 54 1.02 18.51 -8.92
CA ASN A 54 -0.44 18.40 -8.98
C ASN A 54 -0.94 17.13 -8.25
N PRO A 55 -1.79 17.25 -7.20
CA PRO A 55 -2.34 16.11 -6.46
C PRO A 55 -3.10 15.11 -7.33
N TYR A 56 -3.70 15.57 -8.44
CA TYR A 56 -4.48 14.72 -9.35
C TYR A 56 -3.65 13.58 -9.97
N ILE A 57 -2.33 13.75 -10.09
CA ILE A 57 -1.42 12.72 -10.60
C ILE A 57 -1.45 11.49 -9.68
N SER A 58 -1.50 11.70 -8.36
CA SER A 58 -1.62 10.63 -7.37
C SER A 58 -2.93 9.85 -7.54
N ASP A 59 -4.05 10.57 -7.72
CA ASP A 59 -5.37 9.94 -7.92
C ASP A 59 -5.41 9.09 -9.20
N GLN A 60 -4.72 9.50 -10.27
CA GLN A 60 -4.64 8.72 -11.50
C GLN A 60 -3.92 7.37 -11.30
N TYR A 61 -2.78 7.39 -10.60
CA TYR A 61 -2.05 6.16 -10.27
C TYR A 61 -2.84 5.28 -9.30
N PHE A 62 -3.49 5.88 -8.30
CA PHE A 62 -4.36 5.17 -7.37
C PHE A 62 -5.49 4.45 -8.12
N LYS A 63 -6.19 5.15 -9.02
CA LYS A 63 -7.25 4.56 -9.82
C LYS A 63 -6.76 3.37 -10.64
N ARG A 64 -5.63 3.50 -11.34
CA ARG A 64 -5.03 2.40 -12.12
C ARG A 64 -4.65 1.21 -11.24
N CYS A 65 -4.14 1.46 -10.03
CA CYS A 65 -3.86 0.40 -9.06
C CYS A 65 -5.14 -0.35 -8.70
N ILE A 66 -6.19 0.36 -8.29
CA ILE A 66 -7.45 -0.22 -7.84
C ILE A 66 -8.17 -0.98 -8.96
N ASP A 67 -8.16 -0.46 -10.19
CA ASP A 67 -8.79 -1.11 -11.34
C ASP A 67 -8.20 -2.52 -11.58
N VAL A 68 -6.90 -2.73 -11.27
CA VAL A 68 -6.23 -4.04 -11.40
C VAL A 68 -6.33 -4.87 -10.11
N LEU A 69 -6.28 -4.23 -8.94
CA LEU A 69 -6.28 -4.91 -7.64
C LEU A 69 -7.66 -5.48 -7.27
N MET A 70 -8.74 -4.78 -7.63
CA MET A 70 -10.10 -5.10 -7.19
C MET A 70 -10.59 -6.47 -7.69
N PRO A 71 -10.39 -6.87 -8.96
CA PRO A 71 -10.73 -8.23 -9.40
C PRO A 71 -9.98 -9.32 -8.63
N VAL A 72 -8.68 -9.13 -8.38
CA VAL A 72 -7.81 -10.09 -7.68
C VAL A 72 -8.27 -10.30 -6.23
N ILE A 73 -8.66 -9.23 -5.53
CA ILE A 73 -9.11 -9.31 -4.13
C ILE A 73 -10.51 -9.93 -4.00
N ASN A 74 -11.37 -9.72 -5.00
CA ASN A 74 -12.74 -10.22 -5.02
C ASN A 74 -12.83 -11.70 -5.41
N GLU A 75 -11.76 -12.30 -5.89
CA GLU A 75 -11.72 -13.72 -6.19
C GLU A 75 -11.57 -14.53 -4.88
N THR A 76 -12.61 -15.31 -4.57
CA THR A 76 -12.80 -15.97 -3.26
C THR A 76 -11.70 -17.01 -2.91
N GLN A 77 -10.89 -17.41 -3.88
CA GLN A 77 -9.81 -18.40 -3.73
C GLN A 77 -8.43 -17.87 -4.15
N ALA A 78 -8.30 -16.57 -4.46
CA ALA A 78 -7.01 -16.03 -4.88
C ALA A 78 -5.99 -16.05 -3.73
N ILE A 79 -4.83 -16.66 -3.98
CA ILE A 79 -3.66 -16.56 -3.11
C ILE A 79 -3.15 -15.13 -3.23
N ILE A 80 -3.05 -14.42 -2.09
CA ILE A 80 -2.55 -13.05 -2.09
C ILE A 80 -1.03 -13.11 -2.16
N GLU A 81 -0.50 -12.73 -3.32
CA GLU A 81 0.94 -12.61 -3.53
C GLU A 81 1.55 -11.48 -2.69
N GLU A 82 2.81 -11.63 -2.30
CA GLU A 82 3.53 -10.65 -1.50
C GLU A 82 3.57 -9.26 -2.17
N ASP A 83 3.59 -9.19 -3.50
CA ASP A 83 3.53 -7.92 -4.24
C ASP A 83 2.22 -7.17 -4.03
N ILE A 84 1.11 -7.91 -3.93
CA ILE A 84 -0.21 -7.36 -3.64
C ILE A 84 -0.26 -6.87 -2.20
N LEU A 85 0.36 -7.59 -1.26
CA LEU A 85 0.51 -7.12 0.13
C LEU A 85 1.33 -5.82 0.19
N CYS A 86 2.48 -5.75 -0.48
CA CYS A 86 3.29 -4.53 -0.55
C CYS A 86 2.51 -3.37 -1.19
N ALA A 87 1.70 -3.64 -2.21
CA ALA A 87 0.85 -2.64 -2.85
C ALA A 87 -0.19 -2.10 -1.85
N MET A 88 -0.88 -2.98 -1.13
CA MET A 88 -1.85 -2.59 -0.10
C MET A 88 -1.22 -1.77 1.03
N VAL A 89 -0.01 -2.12 1.47
CA VAL A 89 0.74 -1.34 2.48
C VAL A 89 1.07 0.06 1.96
N CYS A 90 1.47 0.20 0.70
CA CYS A 90 1.70 1.53 0.10
C CYS A 90 0.41 2.35 -0.02
N LEU A 91 -0.70 1.72 -0.42
CA LEU A 91 -2.01 2.38 -0.49
C LEU A 91 -2.51 2.80 0.89
N ARG A 92 -2.23 1.99 1.92
CA ARG A 92 -2.56 2.32 3.30
C ARG A 92 -1.85 3.58 3.78
N LEU A 93 -0.54 3.68 3.54
CA LEU A 93 0.20 4.89 3.86
C LEU A 93 -0.31 6.09 3.04
N LEU A 94 -0.70 5.90 1.77
CA LEU A 94 -1.30 6.97 0.97
C LEU A 94 -2.61 7.49 1.58
N GLU A 95 -3.44 6.63 2.15
CA GLU A 95 -4.64 7.05 2.89
C GLU A 95 -4.27 7.81 4.17
N GLU A 96 -3.21 7.40 4.87
CA GLU A 96 -2.76 8.04 6.12
C GLU A 96 -2.12 9.42 5.90
N LEU A 97 -1.25 9.54 4.88
CA LEU A 97 -1.39 10.52 3.80
C LEU A 97 -2.52 11.51 4.01
N ASP A 98 -3.64 11.24 3.35
CA ASP A 98 -4.80 12.11 3.21
C ASP A 98 -5.59 12.44 4.47
N VAL A 99 -5.24 11.89 5.65
CA VAL A 99 -5.85 12.33 6.91
C VAL A 99 -5.54 13.82 7.11
N PRO A 100 -6.55 14.71 7.20
CA PRO A 100 -6.28 16.11 7.47
C PRO A 100 -5.84 16.24 8.92
N LEU A 101 -4.75 16.98 9.15
CA LEU A 101 -4.44 17.60 10.44
C LEU A 101 -5.58 18.52 10.96
N SER A 102 -6.67 18.65 10.19
CA SER A 102 -7.74 19.64 10.35
C SER A 102 -9.15 19.04 10.56
N GLY A 103 -9.31 17.75 10.83
CA GLY A 103 -10.59 17.19 11.32
C GLY A 103 -11.80 17.21 10.37
N CYS A 104 -11.62 17.45 9.07
CA CYS A 104 -12.68 17.26 8.07
C CYS A 104 -12.60 15.86 7.46
N ASP A 105 -13.55 15.02 7.84
CA ASP A 105 -13.66 13.61 7.48
C ASP A 105 -13.93 13.43 5.96
N ASN A 106 -12.88 13.22 5.17
CA ASN A 106 -13.01 12.63 3.84
C ASN A 106 -13.10 11.12 4.04
N GLN A 107 -14.31 10.57 4.04
CA GLN A 107 -14.67 9.16 4.23
C GLN A 107 -14.07 8.19 3.17
N ARG A 108 -12.76 8.23 2.90
CA ARG A 108 -12.03 7.22 2.13
C ARG A 108 -11.48 6.08 3.01
N HIS A 109 -11.56 6.21 4.34
CA HIS A 109 -10.73 5.48 5.30
C HIS A 109 -11.13 4.04 5.71
N LEU A 110 -12.27 3.49 5.29
CA LEU A 110 -12.75 2.21 5.85
C LEU A 110 -12.58 0.97 4.98
N LYS A 111 -12.05 1.09 3.75
CA LYS A 111 -11.86 -0.08 2.87
C LYS A 111 -10.47 -0.71 2.99
N GLY A 112 -9.41 0.09 3.14
CA GLY A 112 -8.02 -0.42 3.20
C GLY A 112 -7.76 -1.38 4.36
N ILE A 113 -8.18 -1.04 5.59
CA ILE A 113 -8.05 -1.92 6.75
C ILE A 113 -8.94 -3.16 6.62
N GLN A 114 -10.20 -3.02 6.18
CA GLN A 114 -11.10 -4.18 6.05
C GLN A 114 -10.55 -5.19 5.05
N VAL A 115 -9.94 -4.73 3.95
CA VAL A 115 -9.29 -5.62 2.98
C VAL A 115 -8.07 -6.31 3.60
N LEU A 116 -7.23 -5.58 4.35
CA LEU A 116 -6.06 -6.17 5.04
C LEU A 116 -6.47 -7.17 6.12
N VAL A 117 -7.45 -6.83 6.96
CA VAL A 117 -8.00 -7.73 8.00
C VAL A 117 -8.65 -8.95 7.36
N ASN A 118 -9.39 -8.80 6.27
CA ASN A 118 -9.99 -9.93 5.56
C ASN A 118 -8.94 -10.77 4.80
N ALA A 119 -7.87 -10.17 4.29
CA ALA A 119 -6.74 -10.86 3.68
C ALA A 119 -5.92 -11.65 4.71
N GLN A 120 -5.68 -11.05 5.88
CA GLN A 120 -4.97 -11.66 7.00
C GLN A 120 -5.81 -12.73 7.69
N ALA A 121 -7.12 -12.54 7.89
CA ALA A 121 -8.01 -13.57 8.41
C ALA A 121 -8.04 -14.83 7.52
N ARG A 122 -7.99 -14.65 6.20
CA ARG A 122 -7.90 -15.75 5.22
C ARG A 122 -6.56 -16.49 5.28
N SER A 123 -5.46 -15.79 5.55
CA SER A 123 -4.12 -16.38 5.70
C SER A 123 -3.87 -16.98 7.09
N ALA A 124 -4.51 -16.44 8.14
CA ALA A 124 -4.47 -16.99 9.50
C ALA A 124 -5.34 -18.24 9.64
N ALA A 125 -6.42 -18.37 8.86
CA ALA A 125 -7.23 -19.58 8.80
C ALA A 125 -6.45 -20.81 8.27
N THR A 126 -5.34 -20.60 7.55
CA THR A 126 -4.48 -21.66 7.03
C THR A 126 -3.21 -21.89 7.87
N ALA A 127 -2.85 -20.96 8.78
CA ALA A 127 -1.67 -21.04 9.65
C ALA A 127 -2.06 -20.83 11.12
N GLY A 128 -2.37 -21.91 11.82
CA GLY A 128 -2.72 -21.88 13.25
C GLY A 128 -1.53 -21.56 14.18
N GLY A 129 -1.86 -21.16 15.41
CA GLY A 129 -0.99 -21.29 16.59
C GLY A 129 -0.46 -19.99 17.18
N LEU A 130 0.17 -19.11 16.41
CA LEU A 130 0.79 -17.88 16.96
C LEU A 130 -0.11 -16.64 16.91
N PHE A 131 -1.06 -16.59 15.98
CA PHE A 131 -1.88 -15.38 15.75
C PHE A 131 -2.89 -15.07 16.86
N GLN A 132 -3.27 -16.05 17.68
CA GLN A 132 -4.19 -15.86 18.80
C GLN A 132 -3.53 -15.23 20.04
N ALA A 133 -2.20 -15.07 20.03
CA ALA A 133 -1.45 -14.51 21.16
C ALA A 133 -1.06 -13.03 20.97
N ALA A 134 -1.29 -12.46 19.78
CA ALA A 134 -0.85 -11.10 19.45
C ALA A 134 -1.94 -10.02 19.62
N PHE A 135 -3.16 -10.42 20.01
CA PHE A 135 -4.30 -9.55 20.29
C PHE A 135 -5.05 -10.00 21.53
#